data_AF-A0A1F5DL62-F1
#
_entry.id   AF-A0A1F5DL62-F1
#
_cell.length_a   1.000
_cell.length_b   1.000
_cell.length_c   1.000
_cell.angle_alpha   90.00
_cell.angle_beta   90.00
_cell.angle_gamma   90.00
#
_symmetry.space_group_name_H-M   'P 1'
#
loop_
_entity.id
_entity.type
_entity.pdbx_description
1 polymer ?
#
loop_
_entity_poly.entity_id
_entity_poly.type
_entity_poly.pdbx_seq_one_letter_code
_entity_poly.pdbx_strand_id
1 'polypeptide(L)'
;MSKYGLRPDEISKITLRDIDLDHGTLSVRTSKMGLERTLTLKAEIKDLLREFVANWNITAVKEHLFPQTKTIMNGWRVSRRRAYNKFRDTELLKIRLYDLRHWFGTTSYIKCRDIFHVQYLMGHRHIGSTLHYLHIAKGLVNYSDEYTVKVASTIIEFTTLLESGFEYVSDYECKKILRKRK
;
A
#
# COMPACT_ATOMS: atom_id res chain seq x y z
N MET A 1 1.18 -6.01 -5.62
CA MET A 1 1.97 -6.18 -4.38
C MET A 1 2.34 -4.85 -3.72
N SER A 2 3.09 -3.96 -4.38
CA SER A 2 3.56 -2.70 -3.76
C SER A 2 2.47 -1.68 -3.40
N LYS A 3 1.29 -1.76 -4.02
CA LYS A 3 0.18 -0.81 -3.82
C LYS A 3 -0.86 -1.24 -2.79
N TYR A 4 -0.97 -2.55 -2.52
CA TYR A 4 -2.02 -3.14 -1.66
C TYR A 4 -1.47 -4.22 -0.71
N GLY A 5 -0.15 -4.38 -0.67
CA GLY A 5 0.51 -5.36 0.19
C GLY A 5 0.22 -6.83 -0.13
N LEU A 6 -0.50 -7.20 -1.19
CA LEU A 6 -0.91 -8.59 -1.43
C LEU A 6 0.28 -9.57 -1.52
N ARG A 7 0.08 -10.81 -1.05
CA ARG A 7 1.03 -11.92 -1.23
C ARG A 7 0.98 -12.43 -2.69
N PRO A 8 2.07 -13.01 -3.23
CA PRO A 8 2.05 -13.59 -4.57
C PRO A 8 0.98 -14.68 -4.76
N ASP A 9 0.74 -15.48 -3.72
CA ASP A 9 -0.26 -16.54 -3.73
C ASP A 9 -1.69 -15.99 -3.68
N GLU A 10 -1.93 -14.92 -2.90
CA GLU A 10 -3.21 -14.19 -2.91
C GLU A 10 -3.49 -13.66 -4.32
N ILE A 11 -2.52 -13.01 -4.96
CA ILE A 11 -2.65 -12.47 -6.33
C ILE A 11 -2.99 -13.58 -7.32
N SER A 12 -2.28 -14.71 -7.27
CA SER A 12 -2.52 -15.81 -8.21
C SER A 12 -3.90 -16.47 -8.08
N LYS A 13 -4.63 -16.19 -6.98
CA LYS A 13 -5.96 -16.74 -6.72
C LYS A 13 -7.09 -15.77 -7.03
N ILE A 14 -6.78 -14.50 -7.32
CA ILE A 14 -7.80 -13.50 -7.65
C ILE A 14 -8.53 -13.96 -8.93
N THR A 15 -9.84 -14.01 -8.84
CA THR A 15 -10.75 -14.28 -9.95
C THR A 15 -11.57 -13.04 -10.26
N LEU A 16 -12.25 -13.02 -11.42
CA LEU A 16 -13.12 -11.91 -11.78
C LEU A 16 -14.24 -11.68 -10.75
N ARG A 17 -14.74 -12.75 -10.10
CA ARG A 17 -15.71 -12.67 -8.99
C ARG A 17 -15.23 -11.84 -7.80
N ASP A 18 -13.93 -11.83 -7.54
CA ASP A 18 -13.37 -11.17 -6.36
C ASP A 18 -13.27 -9.66 -6.54
N ILE A 19 -13.49 -9.14 -7.76
CA ILE A 19 -13.36 -7.73 -8.10
C ILE A 19 -14.73 -7.14 -8.39
N ASP A 20 -15.06 -6.10 -7.64
CA ASP A 20 -16.18 -5.23 -7.92
C ASP A 20 -15.65 -3.94 -8.56
N LEU A 21 -15.77 -3.84 -9.88
CA LEU A 21 -15.26 -2.69 -10.65
C LEU A 21 -16.15 -1.45 -10.52
N ASP A 22 -17.41 -1.62 -10.14
CA ASP A 22 -18.37 -0.53 -9.99
C ASP A 22 -18.15 0.18 -8.67
N HIS A 23 -18.12 -0.58 -7.58
CA HIS A 23 -17.84 -0.09 -6.23
C HIS A 23 -16.34 0.06 -5.95
N GLY A 24 -15.48 -0.50 -6.80
CA GLY A 24 -14.04 -0.39 -6.66
C GLY A 24 -13.51 -1.16 -5.47
N THR A 25 -13.95 -2.40 -5.28
CA THR A 25 -13.48 -3.24 -4.17
C THR A 25 -12.84 -4.52 -4.67
N LEU A 26 -11.89 -5.03 -3.90
CA LEU A 26 -11.23 -6.30 -4.12
C LEU A 26 -11.36 -7.16 -2.87
N SER A 27 -12.05 -8.29 -2.99
CA SER A 27 -12.16 -9.30 -1.94
C SER A 27 -10.96 -10.24 -2.00
N VAL A 28 -10.04 -10.11 -1.05
CA VAL A 28 -8.82 -10.91 -1.01
C VAL A 28 -9.04 -12.13 -0.14
N ARG A 29 -9.20 -13.27 -0.80
CA ARG A 29 -9.16 -14.58 -0.16
C ARG A 29 -7.70 -14.95 0.13
N THR A 30 -7.42 -15.37 1.35
CA THR A 30 -6.06 -15.72 1.76
C THR A 30 -5.83 -17.22 1.67
N SER A 31 -4.61 -17.61 1.28
CA SER A 31 -4.10 -18.94 1.63
C SER A 31 -3.62 -18.95 3.09
N LYS A 32 -3.48 -20.16 3.66
CA LYS A 32 -2.82 -20.39 4.97
C LYS A 32 -3.56 -19.71 6.13
N MET A 33 -2.83 -19.41 7.21
CA MET A 33 -3.28 -18.76 8.44
C MET A 33 -3.50 -17.24 8.29
N GLY A 34 -3.90 -16.75 7.11
CA GLY A 34 -4.23 -15.34 6.92
C GLY A 34 -5.65 -14.99 7.40
N LEU A 35 -6.04 -13.73 7.21
CA LEU A 35 -7.42 -13.27 7.31
C LEU A 35 -7.89 -12.73 5.95
N GLU A 36 -9.11 -13.08 5.58
CA GLU A 36 -9.79 -12.51 4.43
C GLU A 36 -10.08 -11.03 4.69
N ARG A 37 -10.07 -10.23 3.62
CA ARG A 37 -10.22 -8.77 3.73
C ARG A 37 -10.71 -8.19 2.42
N THR A 38 -11.37 -7.04 2.52
CA THR A 38 -11.80 -6.27 1.37
C THR A 38 -10.95 -5.01 1.28
N LEU A 39 -10.41 -4.75 0.10
CA LEU A 39 -9.57 -3.58 -0.17
C LEU A 39 -10.28 -2.65 -1.13
N THR A 40 -10.27 -1.36 -0.81
CA THR A 40 -10.74 -0.33 -1.74
C THR A 40 -9.68 -0.05 -2.80
N LEU A 41 -10.06 -0.16 -4.06
CA LEU A 41 -9.22 0.09 -5.21
C LEU A 41 -9.23 1.57 -5.59
N LYS A 42 -8.04 2.15 -5.75
CA LYS A 42 -7.85 3.47 -6.36
C LYS A 42 -8.34 3.49 -7.80
N ALA A 43 -8.84 4.63 -8.24
CA ALA A 43 -9.33 4.84 -9.61
C ALA A 43 -8.33 4.35 -10.67
N GLU A 44 -7.05 4.72 -10.54
CA GLU A 44 -6.01 4.33 -11.51
C GLU A 44 -5.87 2.80 -11.65
N ILE A 45 -6.08 2.06 -10.56
CA ILE A 45 -5.99 0.59 -10.57
C ILE A 45 -7.25 -0.03 -11.17
N LYS A 46 -8.42 0.59 -10.96
CA LYS A 46 -9.67 0.12 -11.57
C LYS A 46 -9.59 0.20 -13.09
N ASP A 47 -9.06 1.30 -13.62
CA ASP A 47 -8.93 1.50 -15.06
C ASP A 47 -7.92 0.52 -15.66
N LEU A 48 -6.76 0.34 -15.02
CA LEU A 48 -5.79 -0.68 -15.42
C LEU A 48 -6.37 -2.11 -15.39
N LEU A 49 -7.22 -2.43 -14.41
CA LEU A 49 -7.87 -3.75 -14.34
C LEU A 49 -8.92 -3.93 -15.44
N ARG A 50 -9.69 -2.88 -15.77
CA ARG A 50 -10.66 -2.91 -16.89
C ARG A 50 -9.96 -3.17 -18.21
N GLU A 51 -8.88 -2.43 -18.49
CA GLU A 51 -8.07 -2.63 -19.69
C GLU A 51 -7.46 -4.03 -19.72
N PHE A 52 -6.95 -4.51 -18.59
CA PHE A 52 -6.38 -5.85 -18.50
C PHE A 52 -7.42 -6.94 -18.81
N VAL A 53 -8.62 -6.87 -18.21
CA VAL A 53 -9.69 -7.84 -18.45
C VAL A 53 -10.14 -7.83 -19.92
N ALA A 54 -10.27 -6.64 -20.52
CA ALA A 54 -10.64 -6.48 -21.92
C ALA A 54 -9.57 -7.05 -22.88
N ASN A 55 -8.29 -6.73 -22.64
CA ASN A 55 -7.18 -7.16 -23.51
C ASN A 55 -6.97 -8.68 -23.51
N TRP A 56 -7.26 -9.35 -22.40
CA TRP A 56 -7.12 -10.80 -22.26
C TRP A 56 -8.44 -11.56 -22.49
N ASN A 57 -9.51 -10.85 -22.88
CA ASN A 57 -10.85 -11.40 -23.14
C ASN A 57 -11.36 -12.31 -22.02
N ILE A 58 -11.10 -11.94 -20.76
CA ILE A 58 -11.46 -12.75 -19.60
C ILE A 58 -12.95 -12.54 -19.32
N THR A 59 -13.76 -13.55 -19.65
CA THR A 59 -15.23 -13.48 -19.52
C THR A 59 -15.76 -14.43 -18.44
N ALA A 60 -15.01 -15.46 -18.07
CA ALA A 60 -15.46 -16.43 -17.09
C ALA A 60 -15.25 -15.92 -15.66
N VAL A 61 -16.33 -15.90 -14.87
CA VAL A 61 -16.36 -15.37 -13.49
C VAL A 61 -15.35 -16.06 -12.55
N LYS A 62 -15.09 -17.35 -12.77
CA LYS A 62 -14.17 -18.16 -11.95
C LYS A 62 -12.74 -18.22 -12.52
N GLU A 63 -12.48 -17.54 -13.63
CA GLU A 63 -11.15 -17.54 -14.23
C GLU A 63 -10.18 -16.69 -13.42
N HIS A 64 -8.95 -17.19 -13.28
CA HIS A 64 -7.89 -16.49 -12.57
C HIS A 64 -7.38 -15.33 -13.41
N LEU A 65 -7.37 -14.13 -12.84
CA LEU A 65 -6.90 -12.93 -13.55
C LEU A 65 -5.39 -12.91 -13.72
N PHE A 66 -4.66 -13.51 -12.77
CA PHE A 66 -3.21 -13.44 -12.74
C PHE A 66 -2.58 -14.83 -12.87
N PRO A 67 -1.35 -14.91 -13.41
CA PRO A 67 -0.62 -16.16 -13.49
C PRO A 67 -0.37 -16.80 -12.12
N GLN A 68 -0.02 -18.08 -12.13
CA GLN A 68 0.39 -18.80 -10.94
C GLN A 68 1.60 -18.14 -10.26
N THR A 69 1.72 -18.35 -8.95
CA THR A 69 2.81 -17.79 -8.11
C THR A 69 4.20 -18.01 -8.71
N LYS A 70 4.50 -19.20 -9.24
CA LYS A 70 5.80 -19.53 -9.86
C LYS A 70 6.09 -18.63 -11.06
N THR A 71 5.08 -18.38 -11.90
CA THR A 71 5.19 -17.49 -13.07
C THR A 71 5.41 -16.04 -12.65
N ILE A 72 4.70 -15.56 -11.62
CA ILE A 72 4.90 -14.21 -11.06
C ILE A 72 6.34 -14.05 -10.55
N MET A 73 6.84 -15.03 -9.79
CA MET A 73 8.21 -15.01 -9.26
C MET A 73 9.27 -15.02 -10.38
N ASN A 74 9.06 -15.80 -11.43
CA ASN A 74 9.95 -15.82 -12.59
C ASN A 74 9.91 -14.50 -13.36
N GLY A 75 8.72 -13.93 -13.57
CA GLY A 75 8.56 -12.61 -14.20
C GLY A 75 9.29 -11.50 -13.43
N TRP A 76 9.25 -11.55 -12.10
CA TRP A 76 10.02 -10.62 -11.26
C TRP A 76 11.54 -10.80 -11.42
N ARG A 77 12.03 -12.04 -11.45
CA ARG A 77 13.46 -12.33 -11.69
C ARG A 77 13.93 -11.78 -13.03
N VAL A 78 13.16 -11.97 -14.09
CA VAL A 78 13.46 -11.45 -15.43
C VAL A 78 13.47 -9.92 -15.41
N SER A 79 12.46 -9.30 -14.79
CA SER A 79 12.34 -7.83 -14.70
C SER A 79 13.53 -7.20 -13.98
N ARG A 80 13.97 -7.78 -12.85
CA ARG A 80 15.18 -7.32 -12.13
C ARG A 80 16.44 -7.47 -12.95
N ARG A 81 16.60 -8.59 -13.67
CA ARG A 81 17.78 -8.79 -14.54
C ARG A 81 17.81 -7.79 -15.67
N ARG A 82 16.65 -7.45 -16.26
CA ARG A 82 16.54 -6.37 -17.26
C ARG A 82 16.93 -5.01 -16.67
N ALA A 83 16.45 -4.69 -15.48
CA ALA A 83 16.81 -3.45 -14.78
C ALA A 83 18.31 -3.38 -14.49
N TYR A 84 18.91 -4.46 -13.97
CA TYR A 84 20.36 -4.57 -13.79
C TYR A 84 21.13 -4.36 -15.10
N ASN A 85 20.71 -4.99 -16.20
CA ASN A 85 21.39 -4.83 -17.49
C ASN A 85 21.34 -3.38 -18.01
N LYS A 86 20.27 -2.63 -17.68
CA LYS A 86 20.09 -1.23 -18.08
C LYS A 86 20.88 -0.26 -17.20
N PHE A 87 20.84 -0.43 -15.88
CA PHE A 87 21.38 0.54 -14.92
C PHE A 87 22.73 0.13 -14.32
N ARG A 88 23.14 -1.13 -14.48
CA ARG A 88 24.36 -1.73 -13.92
C ARG A 88 24.49 -1.66 -12.40
N ASP A 89 23.37 -1.48 -11.71
CA ASP A 89 23.29 -1.46 -10.25
C ASP A 89 23.00 -2.86 -9.69
N THR A 90 23.95 -3.41 -8.92
CA THR A 90 23.87 -4.74 -8.31
C THR A 90 22.84 -4.82 -7.18
N GLU A 91 22.47 -3.70 -6.55
CA GLU A 91 21.45 -3.67 -5.49
C GLU A 91 20.07 -4.10 -6.01
N LEU A 92 19.78 -3.81 -7.29
CA LEU A 92 18.53 -4.21 -7.95
C LEU A 92 18.31 -5.73 -7.96
N LEU A 93 19.40 -6.52 -7.96
CA LEU A 93 19.32 -7.98 -7.93
C LEU A 93 18.91 -8.52 -6.56
N LYS A 94 19.18 -7.75 -5.48
CA LYS A 94 18.86 -8.12 -4.10
C LYS A 94 17.39 -7.94 -3.76
N ILE A 95 16.66 -7.06 -4.46
CA ILE A 95 15.25 -6.73 -4.18
C ILE A 95 14.32 -7.92 -4.45
N ARG A 96 13.94 -8.70 -3.46
CA ARG A 96 13.03 -9.86 -3.59
C ARG A 96 11.61 -9.41 -3.89
N LEU A 97 10.80 -10.31 -4.45
CA LEU A 97 9.39 -10.02 -4.76
C LEU A 97 8.61 -9.61 -3.50
N TYR A 98 8.89 -10.26 -2.36
CA TYR A 98 8.27 -9.93 -1.08
C TYR A 98 8.67 -8.56 -0.54
N ASP A 99 9.80 -7.98 -0.98
CA ASP A 99 10.21 -6.65 -0.54
C ASP A 99 9.23 -5.59 -1.05
N LEU A 100 8.51 -5.82 -2.17
CA LEU A 100 7.39 -4.97 -2.59
C LEU A 100 6.25 -4.94 -1.57
N ARG A 101 5.96 -6.10 -0.95
CA ARG A 101 4.95 -6.20 0.10
C ARG A 101 5.44 -5.56 1.40
N HIS A 102 6.71 -5.76 1.76
CA HIS A 102 7.29 -5.10 2.93
C HIS A 102 7.32 -3.59 2.77
N TRP A 103 7.66 -3.09 1.57
CA TRP A 103 7.59 -1.67 1.23
C TRP A 103 6.18 -1.11 1.47
N PHE A 104 5.14 -1.80 1.01
CA PHE A 104 3.76 -1.40 1.29
C PHE A 104 3.47 -1.35 2.80
N GLY A 105 3.84 -2.38 3.57
CA GLY A 105 3.60 -2.43 5.01
C GLY A 105 4.27 -1.27 5.76
N THR A 106 5.56 -1.06 5.51
CA THR A 106 6.33 0.02 6.12
C THR A 106 5.80 1.39 5.72
N THR A 107 5.56 1.65 4.44
CA THR A 107 5.06 2.96 3.99
C THR A 107 3.63 3.24 4.42
N SER A 108 2.76 2.22 4.49
CA SER A 108 1.41 2.38 5.03
C SER A 108 1.47 2.74 6.50
N TYR A 109 2.30 2.05 7.29
CA TYR A 109 2.48 2.37 8.70
C TYR A 109 3.03 3.78 8.91
N ILE A 110 4.04 4.21 8.13
CA ILE A 110 4.59 5.56 8.21
C ILE A 110 3.50 6.63 8.00
N LYS A 111 2.55 6.37 7.07
CA LYS A 111 1.46 7.29 6.73
C LYS A 111 0.33 7.32 7.75
N CYS A 112 -0.21 6.16 8.12
CA CYS A 112 -1.39 6.11 8.98
C CYS A 112 -1.06 6.04 10.48
N ARG A 113 0.15 5.60 10.84
CA ARG A 113 0.61 5.31 12.22
C ARG A 113 -0.28 4.33 13.02
N ASP A 114 -1.24 3.72 12.36
CA ASP A 114 -2.12 2.69 12.90
C ASP A 114 -1.63 1.30 12.47
N ILE A 115 -1.07 0.56 13.43
CA ILE A 115 -0.55 -0.78 13.17
C ILE A 115 -1.65 -1.82 12.94
N PHE A 116 -2.84 -1.64 13.52
CA PHE A 116 -3.98 -2.52 13.34
C PHE A 116 -4.59 -2.33 11.95
N HIS A 117 -4.63 -1.09 11.46
CA HIS A 117 -4.99 -0.82 10.07
C HIS A 117 -4.03 -1.49 9.09
N VAL A 118 -2.72 -1.41 9.33
CA VAL A 118 -1.73 -2.13 8.49
C VAL A 118 -1.89 -3.65 8.61
N GLN A 119 -2.15 -4.17 9.81
CA GLN A 119 -2.42 -5.59 10.02
C GLN A 119 -3.60 -6.06 9.16
N TYR A 120 -4.69 -5.30 9.16
CA TYR A 120 -5.86 -5.54 8.33
C TYR A 120 -5.48 -5.52 6.84
N LEU A 121 -4.89 -4.42 6.34
CA LEU A 121 -4.52 -4.27 4.93
C LEU A 121 -3.59 -5.38 4.42
N MET A 122 -2.70 -5.87 5.28
CA MET A 122 -1.77 -6.95 4.93
C MET A 122 -2.37 -8.35 5.11
N GLY A 123 -3.51 -8.50 5.79
CA GLY A 123 -4.12 -9.81 6.06
C GLY A 123 -3.26 -10.68 6.98
N HIS A 124 -2.73 -10.07 8.04
CA HIS A 124 -1.96 -10.76 9.08
C HIS A 124 -2.89 -11.19 10.22
N ARG A 125 -2.95 -12.49 10.50
CA ARG A 125 -3.72 -13.02 11.64
C ARG A 125 -3.13 -12.60 12.99
N HIS A 126 -1.81 -12.69 13.12
CA HIS A 126 -1.10 -12.31 14.34
C HIS A 126 -0.41 -10.97 14.16
N ILE A 127 -0.61 -10.06 15.12
CA ILE A 127 -0.01 -8.72 15.11
C ILE A 127 1.52 -8.76 15.09
N GLY A 128 2.13 -9.82 15.66
CA GLY A 128 3.59 -10.01 15.66
C GLY A 128 4.23 -9.94 14.26
N SER A 129 3.54 -10.44 13.23
CA SER A 129 4.02 -10.33 11.84
C SER A 129 4.01 -8.90 11.31
N THR A 130 3.18 -8.03 11.88
CA THR A 130 3.03 -6.61 11.49
C THR A 130 3.98 -5.72 12.28
N LEU A 131 4.31 -6.05 13.54
CA LEU A 131 5.23 -5.29 14.39
C LEU A 131 6.62 -5.09 13.76
N HIS A 132 7.02 -5.98 12.84
CA HIS A 132 8.23 -5.79 12.05
C HIS A 132 8.27 -4.44 11.30
N TYR A 133 7.14 -3.98 10.77
CA TYR A 133 7.05 -2.70 10.04
C TYR A 133 7.14 -1.49 10.97
N LEU A 134 6.65 -1.61 12.21
CA LEU A 134 6.82 -0.60 13.24
C LEU A 134 8.32 -0.36 13.49
N HIS A 135 9.08 -1.44 13.69
CA HIS A 135 10.52 -1.36 13.95
C HIS A 135 11.29 -0.74 12.78
N ILE A 136 11.04 -1.20 11.54
CA ILE A 136 11.68 -0.63 10.34
C ILE A 136 11.33 0.85 10.19
N ALA A 137 10.07 1.23 10.39
CA ALA A 137 9.66 2.63 10.30
C ALA A 137 10.36 3.51 11.33
N LYS A 138 10.65 3.00 12.54
CA LYS A 138 11.44 3.72 13.55
C LYS A 138 12.88 4.00 13.11
N GLY A 139 13.48 3.12 12.31
CA GLY A 139 14.83 3.28 11.81
C GLY A 139 14.93 4.11 10.52
N LEU A 140 13.91 4.04 9.66
CA LEU A 140 13.87 4.79 8.39
C LEU A 140 13.47 6.25 8.59
N VAL A 141 12.47 6.47 9.43
CA VAL A 141 12.10 7.81 9.84
C VAL A 141 12.92 8.03 11.09
N ASN A 142 13.97 8.85 11.01
CA ASN A 142 14.43 9.54 12.21
C ASN A 142 13.18 10.21 12.75
N TYR A 143 12.57 9.65 13.79
CA TYR A 143 11.52 10.31 14.54
C TYR A 143 12.18 11.46 15.27
N SER A 144 12.63 12.44 14.51
CA SER A 144 12.74 13.78 15.00
C SER A 144 11.31 14.14 15.42
N ASP A 145 11.16 14.46 16.69
CA ASP A 145 9.97 15.12 17.20
C ASP A 145 9.94 16.60 16.77
N GLU A 146 10.64 16.95 15.68
CA GLU A 146 10.52 18.24 15.02
C GLU A 146 9.22 18.30 14.23
N TYR A 147 8.35 19.17 14.71
CA TYR A 147 7.15 19.56 14.00
C TYR A 147 7.38 20.92 13.35
N THR A 148 6.88 21.08 12.13
CA THR A 148 6.57 22.41 11.61
C THR A 148 5.22 22.80 12.18
N VAL A 149 5.21 23.75 13.11
CA VAL A 149 3.98 24.31 13.68
C VAL A 149 3.61 25.57 12.92
N LYS A 150 2.36 25.68 12.50
CA LYS A 150 1.79 26.87 11.88
C LYS A 150 0.50 27.26 12.60
N VAL A 151 0.25 28.55 12.64
CA VAL A 151 -0.91 29.13 13.32
C VAL A 151 -1.80 29.75 12.27
N ALA A 152 -3.03 29.25 12.13
CA ALA A 152 -4.03 29.82 11.25
C ALA A 152 -4.88 30.83 12.01
N SER A 153 -4.94 32.06 11.49
CA SER A 153 -5.79 33.12 12.05
C SER A 153 -7.12 33.25 11.30
N THR A 154 -7.22 32.66 10.10
CA THR A 154 -8.42 32.70 9.26
C THR A 154 -8.84 31.30 8.84
N ILE A 155 -10.12 31.15 8.46
CA ILE A 155 -10.64 29.85 8.02
C ILE A 155 -10.02 29.39 6.69
N ILE A 156 -9.67 30.32 5.81
CA ILE A 156 -9.01 30.03 4.52
C ILE A 156 -7.61 29.46 4.75
N GLU A 157 -6.85 30.06 5.68
CA GLU A 157 -5.53 29.56 6.05
C GLU A 157 -5.63 28.19 6.72
N PHE A 158 -6.64 27.99 7.57
CA PHE A 158 -6.91 26.71 8.23
C PHE A 158 -7.18 25.59 7.23
N THR A 159 -8.09 25.81 6.26
CA THR A 159 -8.40 24.81 5.22
C THR A 159 -7.19 24.52 4.34
N THR A 160 -6.46 25.57 3.93
CA THR A 160 -5.23 25.42 3.12
C THR A 160 -4.16 24.57 3.84
N LEU A 161 -4.00 24.77 5.14
CA LEU A 161 -3.05 23.99 5.94
C LEU A 161 -3.49 22.53 6.11
N LEU A 162 -4.78 22.27 6.31
CA LEU A 162 -5.32 20.91 6.34
C LEU A 162 -5.14 20.18 5.01
N GLU A 163 -5.44 20.84 3.88
CA GLU A 163 -5.21 20.30 2.53
C GLU A 163 -3.72 20.02 2.26
N SER A 164 -2.84 20.85 2.84
CA SER A 164 -1.38 20.66 2.80
C SER A 164 -0.88 19.54 3.73
N GLY A 165 -1.76 18.87 4.48
CA GLY A 165 -1.45 17.75 5.37
C GLY A 165 -0.96 18.15 6.76
N PHE A 166 -1.32 19.34 7.26
CA PHE A 166 -1.18 19.66 8.68
C PHE A 166 -2.34 19.03 9.48
N GLU A 167 -2.07 18.64 10.72
CA GLU A 167 -3.05 18.13 11.67
C GLU A 167 -3.42 19.24 12.67
N TYR A 168 -4.71 19.38 12.98
CA TYR A 168 -5.19 20.28 14.02
C TYR A 168 -4.75 19.81 15.41
N VAL A 169 -4.26 20.73 16.24
CA VAL A 169 -3.76 20.43 17.59
C VAL A 169 -4.68 21.04 18.66
N SER A 170 -4.81 22.37 18.64
CA SER A 170 -5.54 23.11 19.68
C SER A 170 -5.86 24.54 19.24
N ASP A 171 -6.69 25.20 20.03
CA ASP A 171 -6.99 26.62 19.93
C ASP A 171 -6.18 27.41 20.95
N TYR A 172 -5.67 28.58 20.57
CA TYR A 172 -5.07 29.55 21.48
C TYR A 172 -5.41 30.96 21.02
N GLU A 173 -6.00 31.78 21.91
CA GLU A 173 -6.35 33.18 21.63
C GLU A 173 -7.07 33.38 20.29
N CYS A 174 -8.12 32.60 20.04
CA CYS A 174 -8.92 32.62 18.80
C CYS A 174 -8.16 32.21 17.52
N LYS A 175 -6.93 31.70 17.62
CA LYS A 175 -6.15 31.15 16.50
C LYS A 175 -6.09 29.63 16.58
N LYS A 176 -6.07 28.97 15.42
CA LYS A 176 -5.97 27.51 15.30
C LYS A 176 -4.50 27.12 15.17
N ILE A 177 -4.00 26.28 16.07
CA ILE A 177 -2.63 25.73 15.99
C ILE A 177 -2.70 24.41 15.23
N LEU A 178 -1.92 24.32 14.15
CA LEU A 178 -1.76 23.11 13.37
C LEU A 178 -0.29 22.71 13.34
N ARG A 179 -0.03 21.41 13.30
CA ARG A 179 1.32 20.87 13.16
C ARG A 179 1.39 19.93 11.99
N LYS A 180 2.52 19.96 11.30
CA LYS A 180 2.91 18.96 10.31
C LYS A 180 4.28 18.46 10.71
N ARG A 181 4.43 17.16 10.86
CA ARG A 181 5.73 16.57 11.19
C ARG A 181 6.73 16.87 10.06
N LYS A 182 7.98 17.23 10.40
CA LYS A 182 9.04 17.37 9.40
C LYS A 182 9.31 16.06 8.68
#